data_AF-A0AA97ARX9-F1
#
_entry.id   AF-A0AA97ARX9-F1
#
_cell.length_a   1.000
_cell.length_b   1.000
_cell.length_c   1.000
_cell.angle_alpha   90.00
_cell.angle_beta   90.00
_cell.angle_gamma   90.00
#
_symmetry.space_group_name_H-M   'P 1'
#
loop_
_entity.id
_entity.type
_entity.pdbx_description
1 polymer ?
#
loop_
_entity_poly.entity_id
_entity_poly.type
_entity_poly.pdbx_seq_one_letter_code
_entity_poly.pdbx_strand_id
1 'polypeptide(L)' 'MNSITLQTIDHPLLPKVLELDQVCFNGLWAIAGYHREVDSLNRELIALLSGDRSIGYSVTVLYQICSLAQF' A
#
# COMPACT_ATOMS: atom_id res chain seq x y z
N MET A 1 -25.44 -1.48 -5.02
CA MET A 1 -24.53 -0.73 -4.12
C MET A 1 -23.24 -1.50 -4.07
N ASN A 2 -22.11 -0.89 -4.44
CA ASN A 2 -20.81 -1.55 -4.35
C ASN A 2 -20.38 -1.53 -2.88
N SER A 3 -20.16 -2.70 -2.28
CA SER A 3 -19.65 -2.80 -0.92
C SER A 3 -18.26 -2.17 -0.84
N ILE A 4 -18.00 -1.47 0.25
CA ILE A 4 -16.68 -0.92 0.56
C ILE A 4 -16.08 -1.75 1.68
N THR A 5 -14.86 -2.25 1.46
CA THR A 5 -14.14 -3.09 2.42
C THR A 5 -12.74 -2.57 2.69
N LEU A 6 -12.25 -2.85 3.90
CA LEU A 6 -10.85 -2.62 4.28
C LEU A 6 -10.15 -3.98 4.31
N GLN A 7 -8.98 -4.05 3.68
CA GLN A 7 -8.17 -5.27 3.66
C GLN A 7 -6.70 -4.92 3.91
N THR A 8 -6.01 -5.72 4.71
CA THR A 8 -4.56 -5.65 4.83
C THR A 8 -3.91 -5.99 3.49
N ILE A 9 -2.98 -5.16 3.03
CA ILE A 9 -2.29 -5.36 1.76
C ILE A 9 -1.33 -6.54 1.90
N ASP A 10 -1.48 -7.52 1.02
CA ASP A 10 -0.59 -8.64 0.82
C ASP A 10 -0.06 -8.66 -0.62
N HIS A 11 0.81 -9.61 -0.94
CA HIS A 11 1.44 -9.72 -2.27
C HIS A 11 0.41 -9.78 -3.42
N PRO A 12 -0.69 -10.56 -3.33
CA PRO A 12 -1.76 -10.55 -4.34
C PRO A 12 -2.42 -9.18 -4.58
N LEU A 13 -2.49 -8.32 -3.56
CA LEU A 13 -3.14 -7.01 -3.67
C LEU A 13 -2.21 -5.92 -4.20
N LEU A 14 -0.89 -6.13 -4.19
CA LEU A 14 0.11 -5.16 -4.64
C LEU A 14 -0.11 -4.59 -6.04
N PRO A 15 -0.45 -5.39 -7.08
CA PRO A 15 -0.68 -4.83 -8.42
C PRO A 15 -1.77 -3.75 -8.45
N LYS A 16 -2.83 -3.91 -7.65
CA LYS A 16 -3.94 -2.94 -7.57
C LYS A 16 -3.53 -1.66 -6.85
N VAL A 17 -2.67 -1.78 -5.84
CA VAL A 17 -2.12 -0.63 -5.10
C VAL A 17 -1.13 0.15 -5.97
N LEU A 18 -0.28 -0.54 -6.74
CA LEU A 18 0.66 0.06 -7.68
C LEU A 18 -0.04 0.79 -8.82
N GLU A 19 -1.10 0.21 -9.38
CA GLU A 19 -1.93 0.88 -10.38
C GLU A 19 -2.48 2.20 -9.84
N LEU A 20 -2.98 2.18 -8.60
CA LEU A 20 -3.51 3.37 -7.95
C LEU A 20 -2.44 4.43 -7.67
N ASP A 21 -1.26 4.03 -7.17
CA ASP A 21 -0.11 4.93 -6.96
C ASP A 21 0.35 5.57 -8.29
N GLN A 22 0.38 4.79 -9.37
CA GLN A 22 0.74 5.30 -10.69
C GLN A 22 -0.27 6.34 -11.19
N VAL A 23 -1.57 6.09 -11.01
CA VAL A 23 -2.62 7.00 -11.47
C VAL A 23 -2.71 8.26 -10.63
N CYS A 24 -2.55 8.15 -9.30
CA CYS A 24 -2.74 9.27 -8.37
C CYS A 24 -1.47 10.11 -8.15
N PHE A 25 -0.30 9.48 -8.15
CA PHE A 25 0.95 10.11 -7.74
C PHE A 25 2.09 9.94 -8.75
N ASN A 26 1.80 9.38 -9.93
CA ASN A 26 2.78 9.09 -10.98
C ASN A 26 3.91 8.15 -10.52
N GLY A 27 3.59 7.20 -9.62
CA GLY A 27 4.53 6.21 -9.11
C GLY A 27 5.42 6.79 -8.02
N LEU A 28 4.82 7.26 -6.92
CA LEU A 28 5.56 7.84 -5.80
C LEU A 28 6.51 6.82 -5.15
N TRP A 29 6.12 5.55 -5.13
CA TRP A 29 6.90 4.47 -4.52
C TRP A 29 7.34 3.43 -5.55
N ALA A 30 8.60 3.00 -5.46
CA ALA A 30 9.06 1.85 -6.21
C ALA A 30 8.42 0.55 -5.67
N ILE A 31 8.17 -0.42 -6.56
CA ILE A 31 7.60 -1.73 -6.20
C ILE A 31 8.38 -2.45 -5.08
N ALA A 32 9.70 -2.28 -5.04
CA ALA A 32 10.55 -2.83 -3.98
C ALA A 32 10.22 -2.26 -2.59
N GLY A 33 9.78 -1.00 -2.51
CA GLY A 33 9.31 -0.39 -1.27
C GLY A 33 8.04 -1.07 -0.77
N TYR A 34 7.07 -1.28 -1.65
CA TYR A 34 5.84 -2.01 -1.32
C TYR A 34 6.11 -3.44 -0.86
N HIS A 35 6.97 -4.20 -1.56
CA HIS A 35 7.34 -5.55 -1.11
C HIS A 35 7.98 -5.54 0.28
N ARG A 36 8.91 -4.62 0.54
CA ARG A 36 9.55 -4.52 1.87
C ARG A 36 8.53 -4.28 2.98
N GLU A 37 7.59 -3.37 2.76
CA GLU A 37 6.56 -3.06 3.76
C GLU A 37 5.57 -4.21 3.92
N VAL A 38 5.15 -4.81 2.81
CA VAL A 38 4.34 -6.03 2.81
C VAL A 38 5.09 -7.19 3.45
N ASP A 39 6.42 -7.25 3.47
CA ASP A 39 7.17 -8.33 4.11
C ASP A 39 7.49 -8.05 5.58
N SER A 40 7.35 -6.81 6.04
CA SER A 40 7.64 -6.39 7.42
C SER A 40 6.77 -7.13 8.46
N LEU A 41 7.18 -7.18 9.72
CA LEU A 41 6.34 -7.76 10.80
C LEU A 41 5.26 -6.79 11.30
N ASN A 42 5.38 -5.49 10.97
CA ASN A 42 4.49 -4.40 11.41
C ASN A 42 3.66 -3.88 10.22
N ARG A 43 2.94 -4.79 9.55
CA ARG A 43 2.20 -4.49 8.31
C ARG A 43 0.91 -3.73 8.61
N GLU A 44 1.02 -2.43 8.85
CA GLU A 44 -0.13 -1.53 8.92
C GLU A 44 -0.46 -0.89 7.55
N LEU A 45 -0.32 -1.70 6.49
CA LEU A 45 -0.72 -1.35 5.13
C LEU A 45 -2.17 -1.79 4.89
N ILE A 46 -3.09 -0.84 4.75
CA ILE A 46 -4.51 -1.12 4.53
C ILE A 46 -4.93 -0.57 3.17
N ALA A 47 -5.64 -1.37 2.38
CA ALA A 47 -6.32 -0.95 1.16
C ALA A 47 -7.82 -0.76 1.41
N LEU A 48 -8.37 0.28 0.78
CA LEU A 48 -9.80 0.50 0.64
C LEU A 48 -10.25 -0.06 -0.72
N LEU A 49 -11.15 -1.04 -0.70
CA LEU A 49 -11.63 -1.72 -1.89
C LEU A 49 -13.10 -1.37 -2.18
N SER A 50 -13.43 -1.24 -3.46
CA SER A 50 -14.81 -1.19 -3.95
C SER A 50 -14.99 -2.29 -5.00
N GLY A 51 -15.57 -3.43 -4.60
CA GLY A 51 -15.51 -4.66 -5.38
C GLY A 51 -14.05 -5.11 -5.57
N ASP A 52 -13.64 -5.39 -6.81
CA ASP A 52 -12.27 -5.83 -7.11
C ASP A 52 -11.26 -4.69 -7.30
N ARG A 53 -11.66 -3.43 -7.13
CA ARG A 53 -10.79 -2.27 -7.38
C ARG A 53 -10.26 -1.69 -6.08
N SER A 54 -8.97 -1.36 -6.03
CA SER A 54 -8.43 -0.49 -4.99
C SER A 54 -8.75 0.96 -5.31
N ILE A 55 -9.31 1.67 -4.34
CA ILE A 55 -9.68 3.09 -4.46
C ILE A 55 -8.93 3.98 -3.45
N GLY A 56 -8.14 3.37 -2.57
CA GLY A 56 -7.30 4.06 -1.59
C GLY A 56 -6.39 3.06 -0.90
N TYR A 57 -5.28 3.54 -0.36
CA TYR A 57 -4.44 2.77 0.56
C TYR A 57 -3.80 3.71 1.61
N SER A 58 -3.55 3.18 2.80
CA SER A 58 -2.74 3.85 3.82
C SER A 58 -1.38 3.19 3.90
N VAL A 59 -0.33 4.01 3.96
CA VAL A 59 1.04 3.56 4.26
C VAL A 59 1.38 4.06 5.64
N THR A 60 1.14 3.24 6.66
CA THR A 60 1.48 3.58 8.05
C THR A 60 2.91 3.15 8.33
N VAL A 61 3.87 3.71 7.60
CA VAL A 61 5.31 3.43 7.81
C VAL A 61 6.10 4.73 7.93
N LEU A 62 5.54 5.72 8.62
CA LEU A 62 6.24 6.97 8.89
C LEU A 62 7.35 6.81 9.95
N TYR A 63 7.23 5.85 10.87
CA TYR A 63 8.22 5.69 11.93
C TYR A 63 9.42 4.80 11.56
N GLN A 64 9.21 3.74 10.77
CA GLN A 64 10.26 2.75 10.52
C GLN A 64 11.15 3.13 9.32
N ILE A 65 10.62 3.88 8.34
CA ILE A 65 11.42 4.44 7.26
C ILE A 65 12.32 5.57 7.76
N CYS A 66 11.85 6.46 8.65
CA CYS A 66 12.72 7.49 9.24
C CYS A 66 13.79 6.91 10.19
N SER A 67 13.60 5.73 10.78
CA SER A 67 14.63 5.11 11.62
C SER A 67 15.66 4.28 10.83
N LEU A 68 15.31 3.83 9.61
CA LEU A 68 16.20 3.04 8.74
C LEU A 68 16.84 3.89 7.62
N ALA A 69 16.15 4.91 7.14
CA ALA A 69 16.73 5.97 6.33
C ALA A 69 17.28 7.02 7.28
N GLN A 70 18.53 6.84 7.71
CA GLN A 70 19.30 7.89 8.35
C GLN A 70 19.32 9.11 7.42
N PHE A 71 18.46 10.09 7.68
CA PHE A 71 18.69 11.50 7.35
C PHE A 71 19.37 12.18 8.53
#